data_AF-A0A2E2IUD0-F1
#
_entry.id   AF-A0A2E2IUD0-F1
#
_cell.length_a   1.000
_cell.length_b   1.000
_cell.length_c   1.000
_cell.angle_alpha   90.00
_cell.angle_beta   90.00
_cell.angle_gamma   90.00
#
_symmetry.space_group_name_H-M   'P 1'
#
loop_
_entity.id
_entity.type
_entity.pdbx_description
1 polymer ?
#
loop_
_entity_poly.entity_id
_entity_poly.type
_entity_poly.pdbx_seq_one_letter_code
_entity_poly.pdbx_strand_id
1 'polypeptide(L)'
;MTDDVLIRTNGPIGHISLNRPKALHALTLDMCHAMSAALTEWENDDSIEAIILDHDEGRGFCAGGDINLLRESALNDGGKSGRAFFYDEYQLNHQMFTYPKPIVAFMDGITMGGGVGIALPAKYRVATENTRFAMPETGIGLFPDVGGGWYLSRLGGRLGPFLALTGARLDGSEALWAGVATHYLPSEMLEDIKARIVERPGRISGILSEPVGTPPPARIEGNALKIAKHFASDKYEDILASLEAAIEAGDEWAVKERDTLGTKSPQTCKVALRQLATSLTFDDFADNMAMEYRIASRVLTRPDFAEGVRAVIVDKTHDPKWDPATPEGVSEELLDSIFAPLPAKEEWKPLK
;
A
#
# COMPACT_ATOMS: atom_id res chain seq x y z
N MET A 1 -17.87 18.75 -0.16
CA MET A 1 -17.33 18.12 1.07
C MET A 1 -18.08 16.82 1.26
N THR A 2 -17.35 15.71 1.35
CA THR A 2 -17.93 14.37 1.60
C THR A 2 -18.00 14.12 3.11
N ASP A 3 -18.99 13.35 3.56
CA ASP A 3 -19.09 12.89 4.96
C ASP A 3 -18.21 11.64 5.21
N ASP A 4 -17.58 11.09 4.16
CA ASP A 4 -16.69 9.92 4.22
C ASP A 4 -15.30 10.22 4.82
N VAL A 5 -14.98 11.50 5.07
CA VAL A 5 -13.79 11.93 5.82
C VAL A 5 -14.17 13.08 6.75
N LEU A 6 -13.84 12.94 8.03
CA LEU A 6 -14.03 13.99 9.03
C LEU A 6 -12.74 14.80 9.15
N ILE A 7 -12.82 16.07 8.75
CA ILE A 7 -11.70 17.02 8.80
C ILE A 7 -12.01 18.05 9.88
N ARG A 8 -11.12 18.17 10.86
CA ARG A 8 -11.26 19.12 11.97
C ARG A 8 -9.90 19.59 12.46
N THR A 9 -9.88 20.65 13.24
CA THR A 9 -8.72 21.07 14.03
C THR A 9 -8.99 20.82 15.52
N ASN A 10 -7.95 20.45 16.26
CA ASN A 10 -8.00 20.33 17.72
C ASN A 10 -6.74 20.97 18.31
N GLY A 11 -6.88 22.22 18.78
CA GLY A 11 -5.73 23.03 19.15
C GLY A 11 -4.74 23.11 17.98
N PRO A 12 -3.46 22.76 18.18
CA PRO A 12 -2.43 22.86 17.14
C PRO A 12 -2.39 21.67 16.16
N ILE A 13 -3.43 20.83 16.13
CA ILE A 13 -3.46 19.61 15.31
C ILE A 13 -4.52 19.70 14.23
N GLY A 14 -4.13 19.44 12.98
CA GLY A 14 -5.05 19.07 11.91
C GLY A 14 -5.39 17.58 12.04
N HIS A 15 -6.67 17.22 12.07
CA HIS A 15 -7.12 15.85 12.31
C HIS A 15 -8.00 15.38 11.15
N ILE A 16 -7.53 14.36 10.46
CA ILE A 16 -8.23 13.66 9.38
C ILE A 16 -8.65 12.28 9.91
N SER A 17 -9.96 12.03 10.00
CA SER A 17 -10.49 10.70 10.34
C SER A 17 -11.28 10.15 9.17
N LEU A 18 -10.88 8.99 8.65
CA LEU A 18 -11.65 8.31 7.60
C LEU A 18 -12.97 7.81 8.17
N ASN A 19 -14.09 8.03 7.48
CA ASN A 19 -15.43 7.79 8.01
C ASN A 19 -16.35 7.07 7.01
N ARG A 20 -15.89 5.91 6.53
CA ARG A 20 -16.66 5.03 5.64
C ARG A 20 -16.62 3.57 6.14
N PRO A 21 -17.07 3.28 7.38
CA PRO A 21 -16.89 1.99 8.04
C PRO A 21 -17.42 0.78 7.27
N LYS A 22 -18.56 0.95 6.59
CA LYS A 22 -19.20 -0.13 5.82
C LYS A 22 -18.35 -0.60 4.65
N ALA A 23 -17.48 0.26 4.14
CA ALA A 23 -16.52 -0.05 3.07
C ALA A 23 -15.09 -0.22 3.60
N LEU A 24 -14.92 -0.42 4.92
CA LEU A 24 -13.61 -0.46 5.58
C LEU A 24 -12.72 0.74 5.20
N HIS A 25 -13.37 1.91 5.11
CA HIS A 25 -12.72 3.19 4.81
C HIS A 25 -11.96 3.19 3.47
N ALA A 26 -12.39 2.38 2.50
CA ALA A 26 -11.81 2.36 1.17
C ALA A 26 -11.92 3.74 0.50
N LEU A 27 -10.79 4.24 -0.02
CA LEU A 27 -10.62 5.58 -0.56
C LEU A 27 -11.46 5.79 -1.83
N THR A 28 -12.17 6.90 -1.87
CA THR A 28 -12.83 7.42 -3.07
C THR A 28 -12.12 8.69 -3.54
N LEU A 29 -12.39 9.11 -4.77
CA LEU A 29 -11.81 10.34 -5.33
C LEU A 29 -12.14 11.58 -4.47
N ASP A 30 -13.39 11.68 -4.00
CA ASP A 30 -13.83 12.78 -3.15
C ASP A 30 -13.11 12.79 -1.80
N MET A 31 -12.79 11.62 -1.24
CA MET A 31 -11.97 11.52 -0.03
C MET A 31 -10.54 12.02 -0.29
N CYS A 32 -9.93 11.61 -1.41
CA CYS A 32 -8.59 12.08 -1.79
C CYS A 32 -8.54 13.61 -1.95
N HIS A 33 -9.54 14.18 -2.62
CA HIS A 33 -9.65 15.64 -2.79
C HIS A 33 -9.88 16.36 -1.46
N ALA A 34 -10.73 15.84 -0.59
CA ALA A 34 -10.99 16.44 0.72
C ALA A 34 -9.73 16.44 1.60
N MET A 35 -9.00 15.32 1.65
CA MET A 35 -7.73 15.22 2.38
C MET A 35 -6.67 16.15 1.80
N SER A 36 -6.52 16.18 0.48
CA SER A 36 -5.54 17.05 -0.18
C SER A 36 -5.84 18.54 0.05
N ALA A 37 -7.11 18.94 0.00
CA ALA A 37 -7.52 20.32 0.29
C ALA A 37 -7.19 20.72 1.73
N ALA A 38 -7.46 19.85 2.72
CA ALA A 38 -7.14 20.11 4.12
C ALA A 38 -5.62 20.22 4.36
N LEU A 39 -4.82 19.34 3.74
CA LEU A 39 -3.37 19.42 3.79
C LEU A 39 -2.87 20.73 3.17
N THR A 40 -3.39 21.14 2.02
CA THR A 40 -3.03 22.43 1.41
C THR A 40 -3.38 23.62 2.29
N GLU A 41 -4.55 23.60 2.94
CA GLU A 41 -4.98 24.65 3.88
C GLU A 41 -4.04 24.74 5.09
N TRP A 42 -3.68 23.60 5.67
CA TRP A 42 -2.86 23.56 6.88
C TRP A 42 -1.36 23.71 6.62
N GLU A 43 -0.88 23.59 5.38
CA GLU A 43 0.56 23.59 5.07
C GLU A 43 1.26 24.85 5.59
N ASN A 44 0.66 26.02 5.35
CA ASN A 44 1.22 27.33 5.70
C ASN A 44 0.53 27.99 6.90
N ASP A 45 -0.35 27.27 7.60
CA ASP A 45 -1.01 27.76 8.82
C ASP A 45 -0.14 27.50 10.05
N ASP A 46 0.53 28.53 10.58
CA ASP A 46 1.39 28.42 11.76
C ASP A 46 0.66 27.99 13.04
N SER A 47 -0.69 28.05 13.06
CA SER A 47 -1.48 27.51 14.18
C SER A 47 -1.54 25.98 14.17
N ILE A 48 -1.24 25.33 13.05
CA ILE A 48 -1.19 23.86 12.92
C ILE A 48 0.27 23.40 12.94
N GLU A 49 0.63 22.59 13.94
CA GLU A 49 1.99 22.08 14.14
C GLU A 49 2.18 20.64 13.65
N ALA A 50 1.10 19.84 13.58
CA ALA A 50 1.15 18.44 13.16
C ALA A 50 -0.21 17.95 12.65
N ILE A 51 -0.19 16.82 11.92
CA ILE A 51 -1.40 16.16 11.41
C ILE A 51 -1.58 14.80 12.10
N ILE A 52 -2.79 14.51 12.56
CA ILE A 52 -3.21 13.16 12.94
C ILE A 52 -4.08 12.60 11.82
N LEU A 53 -3.75 11.38 11.38
CA LEU A 53 -4.53 10.58 10.46
C LEU A 53 -4.96 9.28 11.16
N ASP A 54 -6.26 9.09 11.29
CA ASP A 54 -6.87 7.89 11.85
C ASP A 54 -8.17 7.55 11.11
N HIS A 55 -8.97 6.68 11.71
CA HIS A 55 -10.31 6.38 11.25
C HIS A 55 -11.31 6.60 12.39
N ASP A 56 -12.54 6.95 12.04
CA ASP A 56 -13.67 6.91 12.96
C ASP A 56 -14.19 5.47 13.10
N GLU A 57 -15.26 5.24 13.89
CA GLU A 57 -15.94 3.94 14.12
C GLU A 57 -15.62 2.84 13.09
N GLY A 58 -15.31 1.61 13.52
CA GLY A 58 -15.14 0.48 12.59
C GLY A 58 -14.06 -0.50 13.00
N ARG A 59 -13.67 -1.36 12.05
CA ARG A 59 -12.69 -2.45 12.26
C ARG A 59 -11.45 -2.36 11.37
N GLY A 60 -11.17 -1.19 10.80
CA GLY A 60 -10.01 -1.01 9.94
C GLY A 60 -9.68 0.44 9.66
N PHE A 61 -8.39 0.74 9.58
CA PHE A 61 -7.90 2.04 9.15
C PHE A 61 -8.30 2.35 7.70
N CYS A 62 -7.85 1.56 6.73
CA CYS A 62 -8.22 1.70 5.33
C CYS A 62 -7.88 0.42 4.53
N ALA A 63 -8.86 -0.14 3.84
CA ALA A 63 -8.71 -1.41 3.10
C ALA A 63 -8.27 -1.27 1.63
N GLY A 64 -8.02 -0.06 1.14
CA GLY A 64 -7.55 0.19 -0.23
C GLY A 64 -8.31 1.31 -0.93
N GLY A 65 -8.12 1.46 -2.24
CA GLY A 65 -8.98 2.28 -3.09
C GLY A 65 -10.32 1.60 -3.38
N ASP A 66 -11.29 2.35 -3.91
CA ASP A 66 -12.60 1.81 -4.30
C ASP A 66 -12.48 0.91 -5.55
N ILE A 67 -12.21 -0.38 -5.31
CA ILE A 67 -12.03 -1.40 -6.36
C ILE A 67 -13.26 -1.53 -7.27
N ASN A 68 -14.47 -1.23 -6.77
CA ASN A 68 -15.67 -1.30 -7.60
C ASN A 68 -15.66 -0.20 -8.67
N LEU A 69 -15.28 1.03 -8.29
CA LEU A 69 -15.08 2.13 -9.24
C LEU A 69 -14.02 1.79 -10.28
N LEU A 70 -12.88 1.23 -9.84
CA LEU A 70 -11.80 0.87 -10.76
C LEU A 70 -12.24 -0.21 -11.75
N ARG A 71 -12.92 -1.25 -11.30
CA ARG A 71 -13.44 -2.31 -12.20
C ARG A 71 -14.50 -1.77 -13.16
N GLU A 72 -15.42 -0.94 -12.68
CA GLU A 72 -16.45 -0.33 -13.51
C GLU A 72 -15.82 0.53 -14.61
N SER A 73 -14.77 1.28 -14.27
CA SER A 73 -13.99 2.06 -15.23
C SER A 73 -13.30 1.17 -16.26
N ALA A 74 -12.63 0.10 -15.82
CA ALA A 74 -11.96 -0.85 -16.70
C ALA A 74 -12.93 -1.46 -17.74
N LEU A 75 -14.16 -1.79 -17.32
CA LEU A 75 -15.15 -2.45 -18.16
C LEU A 75 -15.96 -1.50 -19.06
N ASN A 76 -16.26 -0.29 -18.59
CA ASN A 76 -17.31 0.54 -19.21
C ASN A 76 -16.82 1.89 -19.76
N ASP A 77 -15.64 2.38 -19.36
CA ASP A 77 -15.12 3.66 -19.84
C ASP A 77 -13.66 3.62 -20.33
N GLY A 78 -13.12 2.41 -20.52
CA GLY A 78 -11.75 2.22 -20.98
C GLY A 78 -10.71 2.72 -19.97
N GLY A 79 -11.01 2.62 -18.68
CA GLY A 79 -10.11 3.03 -17.60
C GLY A 79 -10.01 4.55 -17.41
N LYS A 80 -10.93 5.35 -17.96
CA LYS A 80 -10.88 6.82 -17.86
C LYS A 80 -11.05 7.29 -16.41
N SER A 81 -12.11 6.86 -15.72
CA SER A 81 -12.37 7.28 -14.34
C SER A 81 -11.34 6.72 -13.36
N GLY A 82 -10.89 5.48 -13.57
CA GLY A 82 -9.85 4.88 -12.73
C GLY A 82 -8.48 5.54 -12.92
N ARG A 83 -8.11 5.96 -14.14
CA ARG A 83 -6.90 6.77 -14.36
C ARG A 83 -6.97 8.14 -13.68
N ALA A 84 -8.15 8.76 -13.62
CA ALA A 84 -8.33 10.00 -12.86
C ALA A 84 -8.16 9.75 -11.36
N PHE A 85 -8.75 8.67 -10.84
CA PHE A 85 -8.57 8.27 -9.44
C PHE A 85 -7.10 8.05 -9.08
N PHE A 86 -6.37 7.21 -9.83
CA PHE A 86 -4.95 6.98 -9.59
C PHE A 86 -4.12 8.25 -9.69
N TYR A 87 -4.42 9.14 -10.63
CA TYR A 87 -3.67 10.39 -10.80
C TYR A 87 -3.74 11.24 -9.52
N ASP A 88 -4.95 11.42 -8.99
CA ASP A 88 -5.21 12.28 -7.85
C ASP A 88 -4.85 11.61 -6.51
N GLU A 89 -5.03 10.28 -6.40
CA GLU A 89 -4.54 9.50 -5.25
C GLU A 89 -3.02 9.60 -5.13
N TYR A 90 -2.31 9.45 -6.25
CA TYR A 90 -0.84 9.53 -6.25
C TYR A 90 -0.35 10.94 -5.96
N GLN A 91 -1.11 11.97 -6.37
CA GLN A 91 -0.87 13.35 -5.97
C GLN A 91 -1.02 13.56 -4.46
N LEU A 92 -2.03 12.97 -3.84
CA LEU A 92 -2.18 12.96 -2.39
C LEU A 92 -1.01 12.22 -1.72
N ASN A 93 -0.63 11.03 -2.18
CA ASN A 93 0.48 10.27 -1.59
C ASN A 93 1.79 11.08 -1.63
N HIS A 94 2.09 11.73 -2.76
CA HIS A 94 3.25 12.60 -2.90
C HIS A 94 3.17 13.85 -2.00
N GLN A 95 2.01 14.50 -1.93
CA GLN A 95 1.80 15.64 -1.04
C GLN A 95 2.09 15.27 0.41
N MET A 96 1.60 14.12 0.87
CA MET A 96 1.86 13.62 2.21
C MET A 96 3.34 13.27 2.42
N PHE A 97 4.01 12.73 1.40
CA PHE A 97 5.42 12.32 1.48
C PHE A 97 6.35 13.52 1.63
N THR A 98 6.04 14.61 0.93
CA THR A 98 6.83 15.85 0.94
C THR A 98 6.31 16.88 1.95
N TYR A 99 5.30 16.53 2.75
CA TYR A 99 4.61 17.46 3.63
C TYR A 99 5.55 18.04 4.71
N PRO A 100 5.57 19.37 4.92
CA PRO A 100 6.57 20.01 5.79
C PRO A 100 6.32 19.77 7.28
N LYS A 101 5.10 19.39 7.66
CA LYS A 101 4.68 19.16 9.05
C LYS A 101 4.57 17.67 9.34
N PRO A 102 4.89 17.20 10.56
CA PRO A 102 4.82 15.78 10.87
C PRO A 102 3.38 15.25 10.79
N ILE A 103 3.21 14.16 10.04
CA ILE A 103 1.97 13.36 10.02
C ILE A 103 2.15 12.14 10.93
N VAL A 104 1.14 11.85 11.74
CA VAL A 104 1.02 10.65 12.58
C VAL A 104 -0.14 9.81 12.06
N ALA A 105 0.15 8.67 11.45
CA ALA A 105 -0.85 7.70 10.99
C ALA A 105 -1.06 6.61 12.04
N PHE A 106 -2.29 6.47 12.53
CA PHE A 106 -2.71 5.39 13.42
C PHE A 106 -3.33 4.25 12.59
N MET A 107 -2.52 3.23 12.31
CA MET A 107 -2.87 2.08 11.47
C MET A 107 -3.66 1.01 12.26
N ASP A 108 -4.60 1.42 13.12
CA ASP A 108 -5.40 0.50 13.91
C ASP A 108 -6.36 -0.28 12.99
N GLY A 109 -6.16 -1.59 12.87
CA GLY A 109 -6.94 -2.45 11.98
C GLY A 109 -6.38 -2.62 10.55
N ILE A 110 -7.25 -2.95 9.60
CA ILE A 110 -6.86 -3.25 8.21
C ILE A 110 -6.19 -2.04 7.55
N THR A 111 -4.99 -2.25 7.01
CA THR A 111 -4.19 -1.23 6.28
C THR A 111 -3.67 -1.86 4.99
N MET A 112 -4.39 -1.69 3.88
CA MET A 112 -4.07 -2.36 2.61
C MET A 112 -4.22 -1.39 1.43
N GLY A 113 -3.47 -1.60 0.33
CA GLY A 113 -3.52 -0.77 -0.88
C GLY A 113 -3.46 0.73 -0.60
N GLY A 114 -4.42 1.51 -1.06
CA GLY A 114 -4.58 2.95 -0.73
C GLY A 114 -4.42 3.31 0.76
N GLY A 115 -4.77 2.42 1.70
CA GLY A 115 -4.51 2.61 3.13
C GLY A 115 -3.02 2.63 3.48
N VAL A 116 -2.22 1.81 2.81
CA VAL A 116 -0.75 1.87 2.86
C VAL A 116 -0.27 3.19 2.24
N GLY A 117 -0.88 3.61 1.13
CA GLY A 117 -0.57 4.84 0.42
C GLY A 117 -0.70 6.13 1.23
N ILE A 118 -1.66 6.17 2.15
CA ILE A 118 -1.85 7.31 3.07
C ILE A 118 -1.16 7.12 4.43
N ALA A 119 -0.71 5.90 4.76
CA ALA A 119 0.00 5.64 6.01
C ALA A 119 1.53 5.79 5.87
N LEU A 120 2.14 5.21 4.83
CA LEU A 120 3.60 5.17 4.69
C LEU A 120 4.30 6.50 4.45
N PRO A 121 3.66 7.51 3.81
CA PRO A 121 4.23 8.85 3.77
C PRO A 121 4.37 9.50 5.16
N ALA A 122 3.61 9.04 6.17
CA ALA A 122 3.63 9.64 7.48
C ALA A 122 4.98 9.43 8.19
N LYS A 123 5.46 10.48 8.85
CA LYS A 123 6.68 10.44 9.67
C LYS A 123 6.57 9.41 10.80
N TYR A 124 5.40 9.35 11.43
CA TYR A 124 5.08 8.38 12.48
C TYR A 124 3.95 7.48 12.01
N ARG A 125 4.21 6.18 12.07
CA ARG A 125 3.30 5.11 11.66
C ARG A 125 3.11 4.20 12.86
N VAL A 126 1.95 4.26 13.48
CA VAL A 126 1.63 3.59 14.73
C VAL A 126 0.81 2.35 14.40
N ALA A 127 1.36 1.17 14.69
CA ALA A 127 0.64 -0.09 14.63
C ALA A 127 0.06 -0.46 16.01
N THR A 128 -0.93 -1.34 16.00
CA THR A 128 -1.57 -1.94 17.17
C THR A 128 -1.68 -3.45 17.01
N GLU A 129 -2.21 -4.14 18.01
CA GLU A 129 -2.60 -5.56 17.91
C GLU A 129 -3.63 -5.83 16.79
N ASN A 130 -4.40 -4.81 16.39
CA ASN A 130 -5.42 -4.91 15.35
C ASN A 130 -4.85 -4.69 13.94
N THR A 131 -3.67 -4.07 13.80
CA THR A 131 -3.07 -3.78 12.51
C THR A 131 -2.98 -5.04 11.65
N ARG A 132 -3.49 -4.96 10.41
CA ARG A 132 -3.33 -5.99 9.38
C ARG A 132 -2.84 -5.32 8.11
N PHE A 133 -1.53 -5.29 7.93
CA PHE A 133 -0.87 -4.72 6.78
C PHE A 133 -0.77 -5.73 5.64
N ALA A 134 -1.09 -5.34 4.40
CA ALA A 134 -0.76 -6.12 3.20
C ALA A 134 -0.81 -5.27 1.92
N MET A 135 -0.11 -5.73 0.89
CA MET A 135 -0.23 -5.26 -0.50
C MET A 135 -0.74 -6.45 -1.36
N PRO A 136 -2.06 -6.74 -1.37
CA PRO A 136 -2.62 -7.95 -1.98
C PRO A 136 -2.88 -7.84 -3.50
N GLU A 137 -2.43 -6.77 -4.15
CA GLU A 137 -2.84 -6.35 -5.50
C GLU A 137 -2.57 -7.39 -6.59
N THR A 138 -1.49 -8.17 -6.46
CA THR A 138 -1.17 -9.25 -7.40
C THR A 138 -2.23 -10.35 -7.46
N GLY A 139 -3.03 -10.50 -6.38
CA GLY A 139 -4.15 -11.43 -6.31
C GLY A 139 -5.42 -10.95 -7.02
N ILE A 140 -5.49 -9.67 -7.43
CA ILE A 140 -6.62 -9.09 -8.15
C ILE A 140 -6.23 -8.56 -9.54
N GLY A 141 -5.05 -8.94 -10.05
CA GLY A 141 -4.60 -8.46 -11.36
C GLY A 141 -4.15 -7.00 -11.38
N LEU A 142 -3.81 -6.43 -10.22
CA LEU A 142 -3.16 -5.13 -10.07
C LEU A 142 -1.71 -5.32 -9.54
N PHE A 143 -1.00 -4.25 -9.21
CA PHE A 143 0.38 -4.24 -8.73
C PHE A 143 0.49 -3.42 -7.43
N PRO A 144 1.56 -3.56 -6.62
CA PRO A 144 1.71 -2.79 -5.39
C PRO A 144 1.92 -1.30 -5.67
N ASP A 145 0.84 -0.54 -5.70
CA ASP A 145 0.82 0.86 -6.09
C ASP A 145 0.92 1.81 -4.88
N VAL A 146 0.50 3.08 -5.05
CA VAL A 146 0.48 4.12 -3.99
C VAL A 146 1.82 4.33 -3.27
N GLY A 147 2.92 4.19 -4.01
CA GLY A 147 4.30 4.23 -3.50
C GLY A 147 4.83 2.87 -3.06
N GLY A 148 4.09 1.77 -3.27
CA GLY A 148 4.50 0.41 -2.94
C GLY A 148 5.85 0.04 -3.55
N GLY A 149 6.13 0.49 -4.77
CA GLY A 149 7.44 0.36 -5.40
C GLY A 149 8.56 0.99 -4.56
N TRP A 150 8.31 2.18 -4.00
CA TRP A 150 9.26 2.91 -3.17
C TRP A 150 9.49 2.25 -1.82
N TYR A 151 8.41 1.97 -1.08
CA TYR A 151 8.50 1.49 0.29
C TYR A 151 8.95 0.04 0.36
N LEU A 152 8.37 -0.86 -0.46
CA LEU A 152 8.69 -2.28 -0.41
C LEU A 152 10.12 -2.56 -0.88
N SER A 153 10.59 -1.87 -1.92
CA SER A 153 11.95 -2.07 -2.44
C SER A 153 13.05 -1.75 -1.41
N ARG A 154 12.74 -0.88 -0.44
CA ARG A 154 13.65 -0.43 0.62
C ARG A 154 13.54 -1.25 1.90
N LEU A 155 12.71 -2.30 1.94
CA LEU A 155 12.69 -3.27 3.03
C LEU A 155 13.86 -4.26 2.91
N GLY A 156 14.52 -4.52 4.04
CA GLY A 156 15.66 -5.45 4.10
C GLY A 156 15.29 -6.91 3.84
N GLY A 157 16.30 -7.73 3.53
CA GLY A 157 16.15 -9.20 3.50
C GLY A 157 15.20 -9.75 2.43
N ARG A 158 14.93 -9.00 1.35
CA ARG A 158 13.96 -9.34 0.30
C ARG A 158 12.51 -9.50 0.80
N LEU A 159 12.19 -8.88 1.94
CA LEU A 159 10.80 -8.79 2.44
C LEU A 159 9.89 -8.08 1.44
N GLY A 160 10.36 -7.02 0.79
CA GLY A 160 9.60 -6.28 -0.21
C GLY A 160 9.03 -7.15 -1.33
N PRO A 161 9.90 -7.83 -2.10
CA PRO A 161 9.48 -8.79 -3.13
C PRO A 161 8.56 -9.90 -2.60
N PHE A 162 8.84 -10.44 -1.41
CA PHE A 162 7.95 -11.44 -0.79
C PHE A 162 6.54 -10.89 -0.55
N LEU A 163 6.43 -9.71 0.06
CA LEU A 163 5.14 -9.06 0.35
C LEU A 163 4.40 -8.69 -0.93
N ALA A 164 5.11 -8.10 -1.89
CA ALA A 164 4.57 -7.70 -3.20
C ALA A 164 4.00 -8.89 -3.98
N LEU A 165 4.70 -10.01 -4.01
CA LEU A 165 4.30 -11.17 -4.80
C LEU A 165 3.22 -11.99 -4.11
N THR A 166 3.36 -12.27 -2.81
CA THR A 166 2.46 -13.17 -2.10
C THR A 166 1.20 -12.48 -1.58
N GLY A 167 1.24 -11.16 -1.38
CA GLY A 167 0.22 -10.43 -0.64
C GLY A 167 0.12 -10.87 0.82
N ALA A 168 1.21 -11.40 1.38
CA ALA A 168 1.27 -11.84 2.77
C ALA A 168 0.88 -10.71 3.73
N ARG A 169 0.20 -11.10 4.81
CA ARG A 169 -0.27 -10.17 5.83
C ARG A 169 0.73 -10.10 6.97
N LEU A 170 1.03 -8.88 7.40
CA LEU A 170 1.76 -8.61 8.63
C LEU A 170 0.77 -8.15 9.71
N ASP A 171 0.87 -8.71 10.91
CA ASP A 171 0.25 -8.08 12.08
C ASP A 171 1.06 -6.87 12.56
N GLY A 172 0.59 -6.16 13.59
CA GLY A 172 1.26 -4.95 14.07
C GLY A 172 2.69 -5.17 14.58
N SER A 173 2.96 -6.34 15.18
CA SER A 173 4.32 -6.66 15.64
C SER A 173 5.26 -6.95 14.47
N GLU A 174 4.75 -7.64 13.45
CA GLU A 174 5.48 -7.93 12.22
C GLU A 174 5.68 -6.66 11.38
N ALA A 175 4.71 -5.73 11.37
CA ALA A 175 4.83 -4.44 10.73
C ALA A 175 5.91 -3.58 11.40
N LEU A 176 6.01 -3.60 12.73
CA LEU A 176 7.10 -2.94 13.46
C LEU A 176 8.46 -3.57 13.14
N TRP A 177 8.56 -4.91 13.23
CA TRP A 177 9.81 -5.63 12.96
C TRP A 177 10.30 -5.42 11.51
N ALA A 178 9.38 -5.39 10.54
CA ALA A 178 9.70 -5.14 9.14
C ALA A 178 10.08 -3.68 8.85
N GLY A 179 9.84 -2.74 9.78
CA GLY A 179 10.07 -1.30 9.59
C GLY A 179 8.95 -0.56 8.84
N VAL A 180 7.84 -1.25 8.55
CA VAL A 180 6.61 -0.66 7.98
C VAL A 180 5.97 0.27 9.00
N ALA A 181 5.82 -0.18 10.24
CA ALA A 181 5.45 0.66 11.37
C ALA A 181 6.69 1.21 12.08
N THR A 182 6.59 2.43 12.60
CA THR A 182 7.65 3.04 13.42
C THR A 182 7.48 2.78 14.91
N HIS A 183 6.23 2.58 15.34
CA HIS A 183 5.84 2.40 16.73
C HIS A 183 4.76 1.34 16.81
N TYR A 184 4.67 0.69 17.96
CA TYR A 184 3.59 -0.24 18.31
C TYR A 184 3.00 0.19 19.65
N LEU A 185 1.68 0.36 19.71
CA LEU A 185 0.94 0.75 20.90
C LEU A 185 -0.30 -0.13 21.06
N PRO A 186 -0.69 -0.51 22.29
CA PRO A 186 -1.99 -1.14 22.52
C PRO A 186 -3.12 -0.20 22.07
N SER A 187 -4.12 -0.74 21.39
CA SER A 187 -5.23 0.06 20.83
C SER A 187 -5.99 0.87 21.89
N GLU A 188 -6.06 0.36 23.13
CA GLU A 188 -6.70 1.03 24.26
C GLU A 188 -6.01 2.33 24.70
N MET A 189 -4.74 2.52 24.31
CA MET A 189 -3.97 3.72 24.63
C MET A 189 -4.11 4.83 23.58
N LEU A 190 -4.70 4.54 22.41
CA LEU A 190 -4.65 5.49 21.30
C LEU A 190 -5.30 6.84 21.62
N GLU A 191 -6.43 6.85 22.32
CA GLU A 191 -7.12 8.10 22.67
C GLU A 191 -6.31 8.96 23.65
N ASP A 192 -5.69 8.35 24.66
CA ASP A 192 -4.77 9.06 25.57
C ASP A 192 -3.58 9.65 24.80
N ILE A 193 -3.00 8.85 23.89
CA ILE A 193 -1.83 9.25 23.11
C ILE A 193 -2.15 10.39 22.15
N LYS A 194 -3.30 10.34 21.46
CA LYS A 194 -3.78 11.43 20.61
C LYS A 194 -4.01 12.70 21.45
N ALA A 195 -4.64 12.60 22.61
CA ALA A 195 -4.85 13.76 23.50
C ALA A 195 -3.53 14.40 23.94
N ARG A 196 -2.53 13.59 24.29
CA ARG A 196 -1.20 14.08 24.66
C ARG A 196 -0.45 14.72 23.50
N ILE A 197 -0.61 14.20 22.28
CA ILE A 197 -0.07 14.82 21.06
C ILE A 197 -0.71 16.19 20.84
N VAL A 198 -2.03 16.31 21.03
CA VAL A 198 -2.75 17.59 20.94
C VAL A 198 -2.21 18.61 21.95
N GLU A 199 -1.95 18.19 23.19
CA GLU A 199 -1.39 19.09 24.21
C GLU A 199 0.07 19.51 23.93
N ARG A 200 0.86 18.63 23.30
CA ARG A 200 2.31 18.79 23.14
C ARG A 200 2.80 18.30 21.77
N PRO A 201 2.41 18.95 20.67
CA PRO A 201 2.81 18.57 19.30
C PRO A 201 4.33 18.49 19.10
N GLY A 202 5.10 19.37 19.74
CA GLY A 202 6.57 19.31 19.71
C GLY A 202 7.20 18.08 20.39
N ARG A 203 6.40 17.21 21.03
CA ARG A 203 6.87 16.02 21.78
C ARG A 203 6.38 14.69 21.20
N ILE A 204 5.82 14.65 19.99
CA ILE A 204 5.25 13.43 19.37
C ILE A 204 6.18 12.22 19.51
N SER A 205 7.46 12.32 19.10
CA SER A 205 8.40 11.20 19.19
C SER A 205 8.57 10.66 20.62
N GLY A 206 8.63 11.55 21.62
CA GLY A 206 8.72 11.14 23.02
C GLY A 206 7.44 10.48 23.50
N ILE A 207 6.28 11.08 23.18
CA ILE A 207 4.96 10.56 23.56
C ILE A 207 4.73 9.16 22.99
N LEU A 208 5.14 8.90 21.74
CA LEU A 208 5.00 7.58 21.12
C LEU A 208 5.98 6.53 21.66
N SER A 209 7.10 6.95 22.28
CA SER A 209 8.14 6.06 22.83
C SER A 209 7.94 5.69 24.31
N GLU A 210 7.15 6.47 25.05
CA GLU A 210 6.83 6.24 26.46
C GLU A 210 5.95 5.01 26.77
N PRO A 211 4.92 4.65 25.96
CA PRO A 211 3.94 3.63 26.32
C PRO A 211 4.33 2.25 25.80
N VAL A 212 5.61 2.02 25.50
CA VAL A 212 6.11 0.81 24.85
C VAL A 212 5.93 -0.39 25.79
N GLY A 213 4.78 -1.06 25.66
CA GLY A 213 4.67 -2.47 25.98
C GLY A 213 5.56 -3.26 25.02
N THR A 214 6.08 -4.41 25.47
CA THR A 214 6.83 -5.29 24.56
C THR A 214 5.86 -5.86 23.52
N PRO A 215 6.02 -5.56 22.21
CA PRO A 215 5.18 -6.15 21.19
C PRO A 215 5.33 -7.68 21.22
N PRO A 216 4.30 -8.44 20.81
CA PRO A 216 4.44 -9.88 20.61
C PRO A 216 5.60 -10.21 19.66
N PRO A 217 6.19 -11.41 19.73
CA PRO A 217 7.22 -11.82 18.77
C PRO A 217 6.69 -11.79 17.32
N ALA A 218 7.46 -11.17 16.42
CA ALA A 218 7.14 -11.12 15.00
C ALA A 218 7.35 -12.49 14.35
N ARG A 219 6.27 -13.22 14.06
CA ARG A 219 6.36 -14.61 13.54
C ARG A 219 7.12 -14.69 12.21
N ILE A 220 6.98 -13.68 11.36
CA ILE A 220 7.71 -13.59 10.08
C ILE A 220 9.23 -13.66 10.23
N GLU A 221 9.78 -13.25 11.38
CA GLU A 221 11.23 -13.33 11.66
C GLU A 221 11.75 -14.77 11.49
N GLY A 222 10.96 -15.77 11.91
CA GLY A 222 11.32 -17.19 11.77
C GLY A 222 11.50 -17.66 10.32
N ASN A 223 10.93 -16.93 9.35
CA ASN A 223 11.05 -17.22 7.92
C ASN A 223 11.97 -16.26 7.18
N ALA A 224 12.59 -15.28 7.85
CA ALA A 224 13.36 -14.22 7.21
C ALA A 224 14.50 -14.74 6.32
N LEU A 225 15.23 -15.77 6.78
CA LEU A 225 16.30 -16.40 5.99
C LEU A 225 15.76 -17.17 4.78
N LYS A 226 14.58 -17.80 4.91
CA LYS A 226 13.94 -18.49 3.78
C LYS A 226 13.46 -17.48 2.75
N ILE A 227 12.86 -16.37 3.19
CA ILE A 227 12.45 -15.26 2.33
C ILE A 227 13.67 -14.72 1.57
N ALA A 228 14.73 -14.35 2.27
CA ALA A 228 15.95 -13.83 1.67
C ALA A 228 16.56 -14.76 0.63
N LYS A 229 16.54 -16.08 0.88
CA LYS A 229 17.04 -17.10 -0.03
C LYS A 229 16.15 -17.26 -1.27
N HIS A 230 14.85 -17.48 -1.07
CA HIS A 230 13.96 -17.90 -2.15
C HIS A 230 13.47 -16.74 -3.01
N PHE A 231 13.39 -15.53 -2.45
CA PHE A 231 12.98 -14.32 -3.15
C PHE A 231 14.17 -13.47 -3.62
N ALA A 232 15.39 -14.03 -3.68
CA ALA A 232 16.63 -13.31 -4.00
C ALA A 232 16.69 -12.74 -5.42
N SER A 233 16.10 -13.41 -6.41
CA SER A 233 16.13 -12.98 -7.81
C SER A 233 15.07 -11.93 -8.11
N ASP A 234 15.34 -11.06 -9.08
CA ASP A 234 14.35 -10.14 -9.67
C ASP A 234 13.61 -10.77 -10.86
N LYS A 235 13.92 -12.03 -11.21
CA LYS A 235 13.18 -12.81 -12.20
C LYS A 235 12.20 -13.74 -11.50
N TYR A 236 10.94 -13.68 -11.91
CA TYR A 236 9.89 -14.44 -11.26
C TYR A 236 10.11 -15.95 -11.37
N GLU A 237 10.53 -16.41 -12.54
CA GLU A 237 10.82 -17.82 -12.83
C GLU A 237 11.93 -18.38 -11.93
N ASP A 238 12.96 -17.59 -11.60
CA ASP A 238 14.03 -18.01 -10.70
C ASP A 238 13.53 -18.19 -9.26
N ILE A 239 12.59 -17.32 -8.81
CA ILE A 239 11.93 -17.45 -7.50
C ILE A 239 11.12 -18.76 -7.46
N LEU A 240 10.34 -19.02 -8.50
CA LEU A 240 9.56 -20.26 -8.60
C LEU A 240 10.48 -21.47 -8.58
N ALA A 241 11.53 -21.51 -9.40
CA ALA A 241 12.49 -22.61 -9.43
C ALA A 241 13.19 -22.82 -8.08
N SER A 242 13.52 -21.74 -7.37
CA SER A 242 14.12 -21.80 -6.03
C SER A 242 13.17 -22.43 -5.00
N LEU A 243 11.87 -22.13 -5.07
CA LEU A 243 10.86 -22.75 -4.21
C LEU A 243 10.62 -24.22 -4.58
N GLU A 244 10.50 -24.55 -5.87
CA GLU A 244 10.33 -25.94 -6.34
C GLU A 244 11.49 -26.84 -5.88
N ALA A 245 12.74 -26.37 -5.99
CA ALA A 245 13.89 -27.12 -5.49
C ALA A 245 13.86 -27.35 -3.97
N ALA A 246 13.28 -26.43 -3.19
CA ALA A 246 13.08 -26.62 -1.76
C ALA A 246 11.92 -27.59 -1.44
N ILE A 247 10.88 -27.61 -2.28
CA ILE A 247 9.79 -28.58 -2.19
C ILE A 247 10.33 -30.00 -2.42
N GLU A 248 11.17 -30.21 -3.43
CA GLU A 248 11.85 -31.50 -3.68
C GLU A 248 12.71 -31.95 -2.48
N ALA A 249 13.24 -30.99 -1.71
CA ALA A 249 13.98 -31.24 -0.48
C ALA A 249 13.10 -31.39 0.78
N GLY A 250 11.77 -31.32 0.64
CA GLY A 250 10.80 -31.53 1.72
C GLY A 250 10.47 -30.29 2.57
N ASP A 251 10.70 -29.07 2.07
CA ASP A 251 10.35 -27.84 2.81
C ASP A 251 8.86 -27.48 2.66
N GLU A 252 8.07 -27.73 3.70
CA GLU A 252 6.63 -27.41 3.75
C GLU A 252 6.33 -25.90 3.63
N TRP A 253 7.25 -25.03 4.06
CA TRP A 253 7.07 -23.58 3.88
C TRP A 253 7.14 -23.22 2.40
N ALA A 254 8.06 -23.83 1.65
CA ALA A 254 8.19 -23.59 0.22
C ALA A 254 6.94 -24.06 -0.55
N VAL A 255 6.33 -25.19 -0.16
CA VAL A 255 5.04 -25.66 -0.72
C VAL A 255 3.97 -24.57 -0.58
N LYS A 256 3.75 -24.08 0.64
CA LYS A 256 2.74 -23.07 0.94
C LYS A 256 2.94 -21.78 0.13
N GLU A 257 4.17 -21.27 0.08
CA GLU A 257 4.45 -20.03 -0.63
C GLU A 257 4.38 -20.22 -2.16
N ARG A 258 4.78 -21.39 -2.68
CA ARG A 258 4.63 -21.72 -4.10
C ARG A 258 3.17 -21.83 -4.53
N ASP A 259 2.34 -22.48 -3.72
CA ASP A 259 0.89 -22.57 -3.94
C ASP A 259 0.25 -21.18 -3.92
N THR A 260 0.67 -20.34 -2.96
CA THR A 260 0.23 -18.95 -2.87
C THR A 260 0.57 -18.16 -4.13
N LEU A 261 1.80 -18.30 -4.66
CA LEU A 261 2.21 -17.67 -5.93
C LEU A 261 1.43 -18.23 -7.13
N GLY A 262 1.03 -19.50 -7.09
CA GLY A 262 0.16 -20.12 -8.09
C GLY A 262 -1.23 -19.50 -8.22
N THR A 263 -1.70 -18.77 -7.19
CA THR A 263 -2.99 -18.07 -7.24
C THR A 263 -2.88 -16.63 -7.77
N LYS A 264 -1.68 -16.13 -8.08
CA LYS A 264 -1.45 -14.72 -8.46
C LYS A 264 -1.37 -14.57 -9.97
N SER A 265 -1.63 -13.36 -10.47
CA SER A 265 -1.42 -13.05 -11.88
C SER A 265 0.08 -13.09 -12.20
N PRO A 266 0.53 -13.91 -13.17
CA PRO A 266 1.94 -13.92 -13.58
C PRO A 266 2.42 -12.57 -14.11
N GLN A 267 1.55 -11.86 -14.84
CA GLN A 267 1.85 -10.52 -15.35
C GLN A 267 2.13 -9.56 -14.21
N THR A 268 1.28 -9.51 -13.19
CA THR A 268 1.44 -8.56 -12.08
C THR A 268 2.61 -8.91 -11.18
N CYS A 269 2.91 -10.20 -10.99
CA CYS A 269 4.12 -10.63 -10.29
C CYS A 269 5.40 -10.10 -10.97
N LYS A 270 5.50 -10.21 -12.30
CA LYS A 270 6.64 -9.67 -13.05
C LYS A 270 6.68 -8.13 -13.04
N VAL A 271 5.52 -7.48 -13.15
CA VAL A 271 5.41 -6.02 -13.01
C VAL A 271 5.92 -5.58 -11.63
N ALA A 272 5.51 -6.24 -10.55
CA ALA A 272 5.92 -5.89 -9.19
C ALA A 272 7.45 -6.02 -8.99
N LEU A 273 8.07 -7.10 -9.48
CA LEU A 273 9.53 -7.25 -9.39
C LEU A 273 10.27 -6.17 -10.16
N ARG A 274 9.87 -5.89 -11.40
CA ARG A 274 10.48 -4.84 -12.22
C ARG A 274 10.27 -3.45 -11.60
N GLN A 275 9.08 -3.19 -11.06
CA GLN A 275 8.75 -1.94 -10.36
C GLN A 275 9.64 -1.73 -9.14
N LEU A 276 9.78 -2.72 -8.26
CA LEU A 276 10.63 -2.63 -7.07
C LEU A 276 12.10 -2.42 -7.43
N ALA A 277 12.62 -3.17 -8.42
CA ALA A 277 13.99 -3.00 -8.90
C ALA A 277 14.22 -1.61 -9.53
N THR A 278 13.27 -1.12 -10.33
CA THR A 278 13.37 0.21 -10.96
C THR A 278 13.28 1.33 -9.92
N SER A 279 12.43 1.18 -8.91
CA SER A 279 12.26 2.18 -7.84
C SER A 279 13.53 2.43 -7.02
N LEU A 280 14.45 1.45 -6.93
CA LEU A 280 15.75 1.62 -6.29
C LEU A 280 16.70 2.52 -7.08
N THR A 281 16.40 2.79 -8.36
CA THR A 281 17.19 3.70 -9.21
C THR A 281 16.74 5.15 -9.11
N PHE A 282 15.62 5.43 -8.44
CA PHE A 282 15.09 6.78 -8.26
C PHE A 282 15.56 7.40 -6.94
N ASP A 283 16.00 8.65 -7.03
CA ASP A 283 16.34 9.49 -5.88
C ASP A 283 15.14 10.30 -5.36
N ASP A 284 14.12 10.50 -6.21
CA ASP A 284 12.91 11.26 -5.89
C ASP A 284 11.66 10.34 -5.90
N PHE A 285 10.79 10.52 -4.90
CA PHE A 285 9.52 9.83 -4.81
C PHE A 285 8.59 10.19 -5.99
N ALA A 286 8.69 11.41 -6.53
CA ALA A 286 7.92 11.82 -7.69
C ALA A 286 8.19 10.96 -8.94
N ASP A 287 9.44 10.53 -9.15
CA ASP A 287 9.81 9.65 -10.27
C ASP A 287 9.20 8.25 -10.10
N ASN A 288 9.13 7.75 -8.85
CA ASN A 288 8.43 6.51 -8.54
C ASN A 288 6.92 6.65 -8.85
N MET A 289 6.28 7.72 -8.42
CA MET A 289 4.84 7.94 -8.68
C MET A 289 4.55 8.08 -10.17
N ALA A 290 5.43 8.72 -10.94
CA ALA A 290 5.30 8.78 -12.39
C ALA A 290 5.41 7.39 -13.05
N MET A 291 6.35 6.55 -12.60
CA MET A 291 6.44 5.15 -13.04
C MET A 291 5.17 4.37 -12.67
N GLU A 292 4.71 4.45 -11.42
CA GLU A 292 3.51 3.75 -10.97
C GLU A 292 2.27 4.19 -11.76
N TYR A 293 2.14 5.48 -12.08
CA TYR A 293 1.03 5.96 -12.90
C TYR A 293 1.03 5.39 -14.33
N ARG A 294 2.21 5.22 -14.94
CA ARG A 294 2.35 4.54 -16.24
C ARG A 294 1.88 3.09 -16.18
N ILE A 295 2.25 2.40 -15.09
CA ILE A 295 1.84 1.01 -14.84
C ILE A 295 0.32 0.97 -14.63
N ALA A 296 -0.22 1.76 -13.71
CA ALA A 296 -1.65 1.81 -13.37
C ALA A 296 -2.52 2.11 -14.60
N SER A 297 -2.12 3.09 -15.40
CA SER A 297 -2.84 3.48 -16.62
C SER A 297 -3.01 2.33 -17.62
N ARG A 298 -2.13 1.33 -17.59
CA ARG A 298 -2.16 0.20 -18.51
C ARG A 298 -2.72 -1.04 -17.84
N VAL A 299 -2.23 -1.40 -16.66
CA VAL A 299 -2.68 -2.59 -15.91
C VAL A 299 -4.18 -2.54 -15.62
N LEU A 300 -4.74 -1.36 -15.32
CA LEU A 300 -6.17 -1.16 -15.09
C LEU A 300 -7.05 -1.70 -16.24
N THR A 301 -6.59 -1.60 -17.48
CA THR A 301 -7.37 -1.97 -18.67
C THR A 301 -6.97 -3.33 -19.25
N ARG A 302 -6.07 -4.06 -18.58
CA ARG A 302 -5.68 -5.41 -18.97
C ARG A 302 -6.67 -6.46 -18.43
N PRO A 303 -6.75 -7.65 -19.08
CA PRO A 303 -7.73 -8.68 -18.71
C PRO A 303 -7.66 -9.10 -17.24
N ASP A 304 -6.44 -9.23 -16.71
CA ASP A 304 -6.20 -9.70 -15.34
C ASP A 304 -6.89 -8.85 -14.28
N PHE A 305 -6.94 -7.53 -14.42
CA PHE A 305 -7.52 -6.68 -13.38
C PHE A 305 -9.03 -6.94 -13.21
N ALA A 306 -9.79 -6.85 -14.30
CA ALA A 306 -11.24 -7.04 -14.24
C ALA A 306 -11.62 -8.48 -13.82
N GLU A 307 -10.81 -9.47 -14.25
CA GLU A 307 -10.98 -10.88 -13.90
C GLU A 307 -10.61 -11.19 -12.45
N GLY A 308 -9.50 -10.63 -11.95
CA GLY A 308 -9.08 -10.79 -10.57
C GLY A 308 -10.07 -10.19 -9.59
N VAL A 309 -10.56 -8.97 -9.88
CA VAL A 309 -11.62 -8.34 -9.09
C VAL A 309 -12.92 -9.15 -9.16
N ARG A 310 -13.29 -9.70 -10.34
CA ARG A 310 -14.44 -10.60 -10.46
C ARG A 310 -14.29 -11.79 -9.50
N ALA A 311 -13.18 -12.52 -9.61
CA ALA A 311 -12.98 -13.77 -8.88
C ALA A 311 -12.86 -13.57 -7.36
N VAL A 312 -12.27 -12.47 -6.90
CA VAL A 312 -11.97 -12.25 -5.47
C VAL A 312 -13.04 -11.42 -4.77
N ILE A 313 -13.58 -10.39 -5.42
CA ILE A 313 -14.46 -9.39 -4.78
C ILE A 313 -15.93 -9.60 -5.16
N VAL A 314 -16.22 -9.78 -6.45
CA VAL A 314 -17.60 -9.85 -6.95
C VAL A 314 -18.20 -11.24 -6.72
N ASP A 315 -17.62 -12.25 -7.35
CA ASP A 315 -18.15 -13.63 -7.36
C ASP A 315 -17.62 -14.45 -6.18
N LYS A 316 -16.46 -14.05 -5.63
CA LYS A 316 -15.78 -14.72 -4.50
C LYS A 316 -15.52 -16.21 -4.73
N THR A 317 -15.25 -16.57 -5.99
CA THR A 317 -14.92 -17.93 -6.42
C THR A 317 -13.45 -18.28 -6.20
N HIS A 318 -12.58 -17.27 -6.09
CA HIS A 318 -11.13 -17.44 -5.98
C HIS A 318 -10.50 -18.26 -7.12
N ASP A 319 -11.08 -18.20 -8.33
CA ASP A 319 -10.69 -19.00 -9.50
C ASP A 319 -10.25 -18.20 -10.74
N PRO A 320 -9.52 -17.08 -10.60
CA PRO A 320 -9.25 -16.16 -11.70
C PRO A 320 -8.58 -16.83 -12.90
N LYS A 321 -8.99 -16.44 -14.10
CA LYS A 321 -8.42 -16.89 -15.38
C LYS A 321 -7.43 -15.85 -15.91
N TRP A 322 -6.19 -15.94 -15.45
CA TRP A 322 -5.13 -15.01 -15.84
C TRP A 322 -4.76 -15.11 -17.33
N ASP A 323 -4.44 -13.96 -17.93
CA ASP A 323 -3.97 -13.79 -19.30
C ASP A 323 -2.82 -12.75 -19.35
N PRO A 324 -1.55 -13.20 -19.49
CA PRO A 324 -1.12 -14.58 -19.72
C PRO A 324 -1.25 -15.52 -18.51
N ALA A 325 -1.58 -16.78 -18.76
CA ALA A 325 -1.80 -17.79 -17.70
C ALA A 325 -0.52 -18.31 -17.03
N THR A 326 0.65 -18.12 -17.65
CA THR A 326 1.94 -18.59 -17.11
C THR A 326 2.99 -17.47 -17.13
N PRO A 327 4.01 -17.54 -16.26
CA PRO A 327 5.13 -16.58 -16.26
C PRO A 327 5.79 -16.44 -17.64
N GLU A 328 6.01 -17.54 -18.34
CA GLU A 328 6.69 -17.58 -19.64
C GLU A 328 5.85 -16.91 -20.74
N GLY A 329 4.53 -16.89 -20.59
CA GLY A 329 3.62 -16.18 -21.50
C GLY A 329 3.71 -14.65 -21.37
N VAL A 330 4.26 -14.14 -20.26
CA VAL A 330 4.50 -12.71 -20.06
C VAL A 330 5.80 -12.32 -20.74
N SER A 331 5.69 -11.79 -21.96
CA SER A 331 6.84 -11.37 -22.76
C SER A 331 7.50 -10.09 -22.24
N GLU A 332 8.77 -9.88 -22.56
CA GLU A 332 9.45 -8.61 -22.28
C GLU A 332 8.79 -7.44 -23.02
N GLU A 333 8.31 -7.63 -24.25
CA GLU A 333 7.57 -6.59 -24.99
C GLU A 333 6.31 -6.15 -24.24
N LEU A 334 5.60 -7.10 -23.63
CA LEU A 334 4.44 -6.79 -22.79
C LEU A 334 4.87 -5.97 -21.57
N LEU A 335 5.92 -6.38 -20.85
CA LEU A 335 6.42 -5.61 -19.71
C LEU A 335 6.90 -4.20 -20.14
N ASP A 336 7.66 -4.11 -21.22
CA ASP A 336 8.14 -2.82 -21.75
C ASP A 336 6.97 -1.90 -22.09
N SER A 337 5.90 -2.44 -22.68
CA SER A 337 4.69 -1.66 -22.98
C SER A 337 4.02 -1.09 -21.74
N ILE A 338 4.02 -1.82 -20.62
CA ILE A 338 3.42 -1.40 -19.33
C ILE A 338 4.22 -0.25 -18.71
N PHE A 339 5.56 -0.31 -18.79
CA PHE A 339 6.45 0.69 -18.19
C PHE A 339 6.73 1.88 -19.11
N ALA A 340 6.37 1.79 -20.40
CA ALA A 340 6.65 2.82 -21.39
C ALA A 340 6.12 4.21 -20.95
N PRO A 341 6.83 5.30 -21.31
CA PRO A 341 6.32 6.65 -21.11
C PRO A 341 4.92 6.84 -21.71
N LEU A 342 4.12 7.68 -21.07
CA LEU A 342 2.87 8.19 -21.61
C LEU A 342 3.15 9.43 -22.48
N PRO A 343 2.18 9.87 -23.31
CA PRO A 343 2.27 11.18 -23.95
C PRO A 343 2.54 12.28 -22.91
N ALA A 344 3.39 13.28 -23.23
CA ALA A 344 3.84 14.28 -22.25
C ALA A 344 2.73 15.08 -21.53
N LYS A 345 1.51 15.11 -22.10
CA LYS A 345 0.32 15.73 -21.50
C LYS A 345 -0.45 14.81 -20.55
N GLU A 346 -0.17 13.51 -20.59
CA GLU A 346 -0.77 12.44 -19.79
C GLU A 346 0.20 11.90 -18.72
N GLU A 347 1.47 12.28 -18.76
CA GLU A 347 2.43 11.98 -17.69
C GLU A 347 1.98 12.56 -16.36
N TRP A 348 2.11 11.76 -15.30
CA TRP A 348 1.79 12.16 -13.95
C TRP A 348 2.75 13.25 -13.45
N LYS A 349 2.22 14.16 -12.64
CA LYS A 349 2.96 15.27 -12.05
C LYS A 349 2.49 15.50 -10.61
N PRO A 350 3.38 15.90 -9.70
CA PRO A 350 2.98 16.28 -8.35
C PRO A 350 2.03 17.49 -8.37
N LEU A 351 1.35 17.73 -7.24
CA LEU A 351 0.62 18.98 -7.03
C LEU A 351 1.58 20.18 -7.17
N LYS A 352 1.03 21.30 -7.64
CA LYS A 352 1.78 22.54 -7.87
C LYS A 352 1.81 23.43 -6.66
#